data_AF-A0A0C4FCZ0-F1
#
_entry.id   AF-A0A0C4FCZ0-F1
#
_cell.length_a   1.000
_cell.length_b   1.000
_cell.length_c   1.000
_cell.angle_alpha   90.00
_cell.angle_beta   90.00
_cell.angle_gamma   90.00
#
_symmetry.space_group_name_H-M   'P 1'
#
loop_
_entity.id
_entity.type
_entity.pdbx_description
1 polymer ?
#
loop_
_entity_poly.entity_id
_entity_poly.type
_entity_poly.pdbx_seq_one_letter_code
_entity_poly.pdbx_strand_id
1 'polypeptide(L)'
;MSSPLLRIADWLHGITCVKPESDLASSFISQPHTPADRLHHLCNIITRDVKPTKNKSPITAHPHHPLVGVGAGIIPRQAPFEHVCSIFPPHDVGFNKTWLSQWSDRSHLTIQIPEIELDRIKEIYGESIGYYFAFLSFYFQALVFPTLLGLLFWATGMAYSSIYSVSLALWSIIFVEMWKVKEKLLAIKWNAFNCHKVEKKCVKFIPKRIITHFVTHEPVGYFPW
;
A
#
# COMPACT_ATOMS: atom_id res chain seq x y z
N MET A 1 16.01 11.77 13.13
CA MET A 1 15.19 12.26 14.26
C MET A 1 13.71 12.48 13.90
N SER A 2 13.21 11.90 12.80
CA SER A 2 11.87 12.16 12.23
C SER A 2 10.88 10.98 12.30
N SER A 3 11.32 9.79 12.73
CA SER A 3 10.51 8.57 12.77
C SER A 3 9.30 8.59 13.73
N PRO A 4 9.35 9.16 14.96
CA PRO A 4 8.20 9.10 15.87
C PRO A 4 7.05 10.02 15.42
N LEU A 5 7.39 11.14 14.75
CA LEU A 5 6.40 12.10 14.28
C LEU A 5 5.51 11.54 13.19
N LEU A 6 6.00 10.63 12.34
CA LEU A 6 5.15 10.02 11.31
C LEU A 6 4.13 9.07 11.94
N ARG A 7 4.52 8.20 12.88
CA ARG A 7 3.58 7.30 13.57
C ARG A 7 2.51 8.05 14.34
N ILE A 8 2.87 9.16 14.99
CA ILE A 8 1.90 10.05 15.65
C ILE A 8 0.97 10.68 14.63
N ALA A 9 1.49 11.15 13.48
CA ALA A 9 0.67 11.69 12.42
C ALA A 9 -0.28 10.64 11.83
N ASP A 10 0.20 9.41 11.60
CA ASP A 10 -0.60 8.30 11.08
C ASP A 10 -1.72 7.94 12.05
N TRP A 11 -1.43 7.88 13.35
CA TRP A 11 -2.44 7.72 14.40
C TRP A 11 -3.46 8.86 14.41
N LEU A 12 -3.02 10.12 14.32
CA LEU A 12 -3.89 11.29 14.31
C LEU A 12 -4.84 11.31 13.11
N HIS A 13 -4.41 10.79 11.96
CA HIS A 13 -5.23 10.64 10.76
C HIS A 13 -6.07 9.35 10.74
N GLY A 14 -5.98 8.53 11.79
CA GLY A 14 -6.75 7.30 11.95
C GLY A 14 -6.28 6.15 11.07
N ILE A 15 -4.98 6.11 10.74
CA ILE A 15 -4.34 5.02 10.00
C ILE A 15 -3.99 3.86 10.94
N THR A 16 -3.32 4.19 12.06
CA THR A 16 -3.02 3.20 13.09
C THR A 16 -4.11 3.22 14.16
N CYS A 17 -4.58 2.03 14.56
CA CYS A 17 -5.53 1.93 15.68
C CYS A 17 -4.83 2.07 17.04
N VAL A 18 -3.53 1.79 17.08
CA VAL A 18 -2.72 1.83 18.29
C VAL A 18 -2.05 3.19 18.42
N LYS A 19 -2.28 3.84 19.56
CA LYS A 19 -1.57 5.07 19.93
C LYS A 19 -0.11 4.72 20.22
N PRO A 20 0.87 5.39 19.58
CA PRO A 20 2.28 5.17 19.90
C PRO A 20 2.57 5.60 21.33
N GLU A 21 3.47 4.87 22.00
CA GLU A 21 3.90 5.19 23.36
C GLU A 21 4.64 6.53 23.39
N SER A 22 4.53 7.27 24.51
CA SER A 22 5.17 8.58 24.65
C SER A 22 6.69 8.49 24.77
N ASP A 23 7.19 7.39 25.34
CA ASP A 23 8.63 7.14 25.41
C ASP A 23 9.13 6.49 24.12
N LEU A 24 10.21 7.05 23.59
CA LEU A 24 10.74 6.72 22.28
C LEU A 24 11.31 5.30 22.26
N ALA A 25 12.06 4.93 23.31
CA ALA A 25 12.72 3.64 23.39
C ALA A 25 11.69 2.50 23.45
N SER A 26 10.66 2.65 24.29
CA SER A 26 9.58 1.67 24.41
C SER A 26 8.71 1.60 23.16
N SER A 27 8.48 2.72 22.46
CA SER A 27 7.76 2.72 21.17
C SER A 27 8.45 1.92 20.06
N PHE A 28 9.79 1.84 20.07
CA PHE A 28 10.57 1.04 19.12
C PHE A 28 10.63 -0.44 19.52
N ILE A 29 10.68 -0.72 20.82
CA ILE A 29 10.67 -2.10 21.33
C ILE A 29 9.31 -2.75 21.08
N SER A 30 8.22 -2.00 21.29
CA SER A 30 6.85 -2.50 21.09
C SER A 30 6.48 -2.71 19.63
N GLN A 31 6.98 -1.86 18.72
CA GLN A 31 6.74 -1.96 17.28
C GLN A 31 8.04 -1.66 16.50
N PRO A 32 8.84 -2.71 16.19
CA PRO A 32 10.05 -2.54 15.40
C PRO A 32 9.68 -2.14 13.97
N HIS A 33 10.49 -1.27 13.36
CA HIS A 33 10.28 -0.86 11.98
C HIS A 33 10.58 -2.02 11.02
N THR A 34 9.61 -2.31 10.16
CA THR A 34 9.83 -3.25 9.07
C THR A 34 10.82 -2.67 8.05
N PRO A 35 11.58 -3.51 7.32
CA PRO A 35 12.45 -3.04 6.24
C PRO A 35 11.72 -2.14 5.23
N ALA A 36 10.49 -2.49 4.87
CA ALA A 36 9.64 -1.71 3.97
C ALA A 36 9.30 -0.33 4.54
N ASP A 37 8.92 -0.24 5.82
CA ASP A 37 8.61 1.03 6.47
C ASP A 37 9.84 1.93 6.48
N ARG A 38 11.02 1.38 6.79
CA ARG A 38 12.29 2.13 6.78
C ARG A 38 12.58 2.73 5.41
N LEU A 39 12.41 1.95 4.35
CA LEU A 39 12.59 2.42 2.98
C LEU A 39 11.56 3.48 2.61
N HIS A 40 10.29 3.26 2.97
CA HIS A 40 9.22 4.24 2.74
C HIS A 40 9.51 5.56 3.45
N HIS A 41 9.93 5.53 4.72
CA HIS A 41 10.33 6.71 5.47
C HIS A 41 11.51 7.44 4.83
N LEU A 42 12.55 6.71 4.40
CA LEU A 42 13.70 7.29 3.71
C LEU A 42 13.28 7.96 2.39
N CYS A 43 12.46 7.27 1.59
CA CYS A 43 11.91 7.81 0.36
C CYS A 43 11.04 9.05 0.61
N ASN A 44 10.28 9.06 1.71
CA ASN A 44 9.52 10.24 2.12
C ASN A 44 10.46 11.38 2.52
N ILE A 45 11.52 11.15 3.29
CA ILE A 45 12.48 12.22 3.64
C ILE A 45 13.15 12.80 2.37
N ILE A 46 13.51 11.95 1.42
CA ILE A 46 14.16 12.37 0.16
C ILE A 46 13.18 13.16 -0.72
N THR A 47 11.97 12.66 -0.90
CA THR A 47 11.04 13.17 -1.92
C THR A 47 9.96 14.12 -1.39
N ARG A 48 9.79 14.25 -0.07
CA ARG A 48 8.75 15.10 0.52
C ARG A 48 9.07 16.55 0.24
N ASP A 49 8.10 17.20 -0.39
CA ASP A 49 8.15 18.58 -0.80
C ASP A 49 7.40 19.47 0.20
N VAL A 50 7.57 20.78 0.05
CA VAL A 50 6.99 21.84 0.87
C VAL A 50 5.48 21.92 0.65
N LYS A 51 4.73 22.33 1.68
CA LYS A 51 3.29 22.64 1.56
C LYS A 51 3.08 23.75 0.52
N PRO A 52 1.99 23.72 -0.28
CA PRO A 52 1.70 24.77 -1.25
C PRO A 52 1.52 26.11 -0.52
N THR A 53 2.50 27.01 -0.64
CA THR A 53 2.47 28.35 -0.03
C THR A 53 1.80 29.38 -0.93
N LYS A 54 1.63 29.09 -2.23
CA LYS A 54 1.01 29.97 -3.23
C LYS A 54 0.15 29.15 -4.20
N ASN A 55 -0.68 29.81 -5.00
CA ASN A 55 -1.47 29.21 -6.10
C ASN A 55 -0.58 28.76 -7.29
N LYS A 56 0.61 28.27 -7.00
CA LYS A 56 1.57 27.75 -7.97
C LYS A 56 1.85 26.30 -7.59
N SER A 57 2.18 25.46 -8.57
CA SER A 57 2.68 24.13 -8.23
C SER A 57 3.93 24.27 -7.34
N PRO A 58 4.19 23.32 -6.43
CA PRO A 58 5.42 23.31 -5.63
C PRO A 58 6.68 23.48 -6.49
N ILE A 59 6.65 22.89 -7.69
CA ILE A 59 7.70 22.93 -8.72
C ILE A 59 7.94 24.35 -9.25
N THR A 60 6.88 25.13 -9.49
CA THR A 60 6.98 26.48 -10.09
C THR A 60 7.32 27.57 -9.07
N ALA A 61 7.14 27.30 -7.77
CA ALA A 61 7.37 28.29 -6.72
C ALA A 61 8.87 28.53 -6.44
N HIS A 62 9.74 27.54 -6.68
CA HIS A 62 11.14 27.61 -6.27
C HIS A 62 12.12 26.95 -7.27
N PRO A 63 12.49 27.63 -8.38
CA PRO A 63 13.52 27.11 -9.29
C PRO A 63 14.96 27.19 -8.73
N HIS A 64 15.24 28.13 -7.81
CA HIS A 64 16.61 28.44 -7.34
C HIS A 64 16.74 28.79 -5.85
N HIS A 65 15.75 28.48 -5.00
CA HIS A 65 15.81 28.76 -3.56
C HIS A 65 15.71 27.46 -2.76
N PRO A 66 16.44 27.30 -1.63
CA PRO A 66 16.30 26.16 -0.74
C PRO A 66 14.82 25.92 -0.40
N LEU A 67 14.33 24.71 -0.67
CA LEU A 67 12.99 24.26 -0.28
C LEU A 67 12.96 24.19 1.25
N VAL A 68 12.32 25.18 1.90
CA VAL A 68 12.15 25.18 3.36
C VAL A 68 11.03 24.21 3.71
N GLY A 69 11.38 22.94 3.89
CA GLY A 69 10.48 21.85 4.24
C GLY A 69 11.14 20.82 5.16
N VAL A 70 10.34 19.88 5.67
CA VAL A 70 10.82 18.80 6.56
C VAL A 70 11.67 17.76 5.82
N GLY A 71 11.61 17.73 4.48
CA GLY A 71 12.35 16.80 3.61
C GLY A 71 13.24 17.51 2.59
N ALA A 72 13.98 16.73 1.80
CA ALA A 72 14.95 17.22 0.82
C ALA A 72 14.33 17.67 -0.52
N GLY A 73 13.07 17.34 -0.79
CA GLY A 73 12.36 17.77 -2.01
C GLY A 73 12.95 17.26 -3.34
N ILE A 74 13.72 16.17 -3.32
CA ILE A 74 14.35 15.61 -4.52
C ILE A 74 13.32 14.80 -5.29
N ILE A 75 12.95 15.29 -6.47
CA ILE A 75 11.99 14.63 -7.35
C ILE A 75 12.68 14.37 -8.69
N PRO A 76 12.76 13.10 -9.16
CA PRO A 76 13.48 12.78 -10.39
C PRO A 76 12.84 13.45 -11.60
N ARG A 77 13.67 13.90 -12.54
CA ARG A 77 13.28 14.53 -13.81
C ARG A 77 12.44 15.81 -13.67
N GLN A 78 12.55 16.51 -12.55
CA GLN A 78 11.82 17.76 -12.29
C GLN A 78 12.79 18.81 -11.75
N ALA A 79 12.61 20.07 -12.17
CA ALA A 79 13.40 21.18 -11.63
C ALA A 79 13.23 21.29 -10.10
N PRO A 80 14.31 21.53 -9.33
CA PRO A 80 15.68 21.82 -9.78
C PRO A 80 16.56 20.58 -10.09
N PHE A 81 16.08 19.36 -9.86
CA PHE A 81 16.82 18.09 -9.98
C PHE A 81 16.56 17.35 -11.30
N GLU A 82 16.72 18.02 -12.44
CA GLU A 82 16.42 17.47 -13.77
C GLU A 82 17.31 16.27 -14.14
N HIS A 83 18.56 16.28 -13.68
CA HIS A 83 19.56 15.25 -13.95
C HIS A 83 19.34 13.95 -13.16
N VAL A 84 18.44 13.93 -12.17
CA VAL A 84 18.14 12.72 -11.40
C VAL A 84 17.22 11.83 -12.21
N CYS A 85 17.73 10.69 -12.70
CA CYS A 85 16.98 9.78 -13.57
C CYS A 85 15.91 8.96 -12.84
N SER A 86 16.26 8.38 -11.68
CA SER A 86 15.39 7.50 -10.89
C SER A 86 15.91 7.35 -9.45
N ILE A 87 15.02 6.93 -8.55
CA ILE A 87 15.31 6.63 -7.14
C ILE A 87 14.66 5.27 -6.86
N PHE A 88 15.44 4.27 -6.47
CA PHE A 88 14.94 2.93 -6.15
C PHE A 88 15.81 2.28 -5.06
N PRO A 89 15.22 1.48 -4.16
CA PRO A 89 15.99 0.73 -3.18
C PRO A 89 16.73 -0.45 -3.83
N PRO A 90 17.92 -0.83 -3.32
CA PRO A 90 18.58 -2.06 -3.75
C PRO A 90 17.81 -3.30 -3.26
N HIS A 91 17.88 -4.39 -4.02
CA HIS A 91 17.26 -5.66 -3.63
C HIS A 91 18.10 -6.44 -2.62
N ASP A 92 17.43 -7.15 -1.69
CA ASP A 92 18.06 -8.16 -0.85
C ASP A 92 18.13 -9.51 -1.59
N VAL A 93 19.30 -9.79 -2.16
CA VAL A 93 19.56 -11.03 -2.90
C VAL A 93 19.51 -12.28 -2.04
N GLY A 94 19.82 -12.17 -0.73
CA GLY A 94 19.82 -13.31 0.19
C GLY A 94 18.39 -13.75 0.53
N PHE A 95 17.55 -12.77 0.85
CA PHE A 95 16.12 -13.00 1.03
C PHE A 95 15.50 -13.59 -0.24
N ASN A 96 15.77 -13.00 -1.42
CA ASN A 96 15.19 -13.46 -2.68
C ASN A 96 15.53 -14.91 -3.00
N LYS A 97 16.78 -15.34 -2.78
CA LYS A 97 17.19 -16.74 -2.98
C LYS A 97 16.47 -17.70 -2.03
N THR A 98 16.39 -17.33 -0.75
CA THR A 98 15.72 -18.15 0.27
C THR A 98 14.23 -18.26 -0.02
N TRP A 99 13.61 -17.14 -0.36
CA TRP A 99 12.20 -17.05 -0.69
C TRP A 99 11.87 -17.87 -1.94
N LEU A 100 12.66 -17.73 -3.01
CA LEU A 100 12.46 -18.48 -4.24
C LEU A 100 12.63 -19.99 -4.03
N SER A 101 13.65 -20.41 -3.26
CA SER A 101 13.82 -21.83 -2.88
C SER A 101 12.61 -22.33 -2.11
N GLN A 102 12.14 -21.59 -1.09
CA GLN A 102 10.97 -21.98 -0.32
C GLN A 102 9.72 -22.12 -1.20
N TRP A 103 9.55 -21.25 -2.19
CA TRP A 103 8.43 -21.30 -3.13
C TRP A 103 8.55 -22.45 -4.14
N SER A 104 9.76 -22.79 -4.58
CA SER A 104 9.98 -23.94 -5.47
C SER A 104 9.88 -25.28 -4.75
N ASP A 105 10.33 -25.33 -3.50
CA ASP A 105 10.37 -26.54 -2.67
C ASP A 105 8.99 -26.85 -2.06
N ARG A 106 8.11 -25.84 -2.01
CA ARG A 106 6.71 -26.03 -1.63
C ARG A 106 6.04 -26.93 -2.65
N SER A 107 5.75 -28.16 -2.21
CA SER A 107 4.93 -29.09 -2.97
C SER A 107 3.64 -28.41 -3.42
N HIS A 108 3.41 -28.46 -4.73
CA HIS A 108 2.26 -27.96 -5.50
C HIS A 108 0.88 -28.37 -4.95
N LEU A 109 0.81 -29.18 -3.89
CA LEU A 109 -0.41 -29.61 -3.24
C LEU A 109 -1.03 -28.52 -2.33
N THR A 110 -0.21 -27.62 -1.77
CA THR A 110 -0.70 -26.57 -0.87
C THR A 110 -1.02 -25.30 -1.67
N ILE A 111 -2.25 -25.21 -2.18
CA ILE A 111 -2.79 -24.05 -2.91
C ILE A 111 -2.77 -22.76 -2.06
N GLN A 112 -2.68 -22.90 -0.74
CA GLN A 112 -2.74 -21.80 0.22
C GLN A 112 -1.36 -21.27 0.60
N ILE A 113 -1.18 -19.94 0.49
CA ILE A 113 -0.05 -19.24 1.13
C ILE A 113 -0.43 -18.98 2.60
N PRO A 114 0.36 -19.44 3.58
CA PRO A 114 0.15 -19.14 4.98
C PRO A 114 0.19 -17.63 5.24
N GLU A 115 -0.66 -17.14 6.14
CA GLU A 115 -0.70 -15.70 6.44
C GLU A 115 0.64 -15.16 6.97
N ILE A 116 1.40 -15.97 7.69
CA ILE A 116 2.72 -15.59 8.22
C ILE A 116 3.72 -15.26 7.11
N GLU A 117 3.57 -15.91 5.95
CA GLU A 117 4.43 -15.68 4.80
C GLU A 117 4.01 -14.43 4.04
N LEU A 118 2.70 -14.14 3.99
CA LEU A 118 2.17 -12.87 3.48
C LEU A 118 2.63 -11.70 4.34
N ASP A 119 2.62 -11.84 5.66
CA ASP A 119 3.11 -10.82 6.59
C ASP A 119 4.60 -10.55 6.35
N ARG A 120 5.42 -11.59 6.15
CA ARG A 120 6.85 -11.45 5.81
C ARG A 120 7.09 -10.73 4.47
N ILE A 121 6.28 -11.03 3.45
CA ILE A 121 6.34 -10.34 2.14
C ILE A 121 6.00 -8.86 2.34
N LYS A 122 4.96 -8.56 3.12
CA LYS A 122 4.56 -7.19 3.47
C LYS A 122 5.67 -6.43 4.19
N GLU A 123 6.36 -7.07 5.13
CA GLU A 123 7.48 -6.43 5.87
C GLU A 123 8.65 -6.02 4.98
N ILE A 124 8.89 -6.71 3.86
CA ILE A 124 10.05 -6.48 3.00
C ILE A 124 9.69 -5.60 1.80
N TYR A 125 8.58 -5.91 1.14
CA TYR A 125 8.15 -5.26 -0.10
C TYR A 125 7.09 -4.18 0.11
N GLY A 126 6.49 -4.12 1.30
CA GLY A 126 5.43 -3.19 1.64
C GLY A 126 4.03 -3.74 1.38
N GLU A 127 3.05 -2.94 1.77
CA GLU A 127 1.64 -3.33 1.84
C GLU A 127 1.01 -3.56 0.47
N SER A 128 1.32 -2.73 -0.54
CA SER A 128 0.73 -2.85 -1.88
C SER A 128 1.05 -4.21 -2.53
N ILE A 129 2.30 -4.67 -2.39
CA ILE A 129 2.73 -5.97 -2.89
C ILE A 129 2.16 -7.09 -2.01
N GLY A 130 2.09 -6.88 -0.68
CA GLY A 130 1.42 -7.80 0.24
C GLY A 130 -0.05 -8.06 -0.14
N TYR A 131 -0.81 -7.01 -0.48
CA TYR A 131 -2.20 -7.12 -0.93
C TYR A 131 -2.35 -7.93 -2.21
N TYR A 132 -1.44 -7.74 -3.16
CA TYR A 132 -1.44 -8.51 -4.41
C TYR A 132 -1.32 -10.02 -4.12
N PHE A 133 -0.34 -10.43 -3.33
CA PHE A 133 -0.15 -11.85 -2.99
C PHE A 133 -1.30 -12.40 -2.12
N ALA A 134 -1.84 -11.60 -1.22
CA ALA A 134 -3.00 -11.99 -0.42
C ALA A 134 -4.25 -12.21 -1.28
N PHE A 135 -4.48 -11.34 -2.26
CA PHE A 135 -5.56 -11.49 -3.25
C PHE A 135 -5.36 -12.74 -4.09
N LEU A 136 -4.14 -12.92 -4.60
CA LEU A 136 -3.80 -14.05 -5.44
C LEU A 136 -4.03 -15.39 -4.71
N SER A 137 -3.56 -15.51 -3.47
CA SER A 137 -3.81 -16.71 -2.66
C SER A 137 -5.30 -16.93 -2.40
N PHE A 138 -6.06 -15.87 -2.08
CA PHE A 138 -7.49 -15.98 -1.86
C PHE A 138 -8.25 -16.39 -3.13
N TYR A 139 -7.84 -15.86 -4.28
CA TYR A 139 -8.42 -16.17 -5.58
C TYR A 139 -8.19 -17.63 -5.97
N PHE A 140 -6.96 -18.14 -5.82
CA PHE A 140 -6.67 -19.55 -6.11
C PHE A 140 -7.45 -20.52 -5.21
N GLN A 141 -7.62 -20.19 -3.94
CA GLN A 141 -8.47 -20.97 -3.04
C GLN A 141 -9.94 -20.93 -3.46
N ALA A 142 -10.45 -19.75 -3.83
CA ALA A 142 -11.83 -19.60 -4.25
C ALA A 142 -12.12 -20.34 -5.57
N LEU A 143 -11.14 -20.42 -6.47
CA LEU A 143 -11.22 -21.12 -7.76
C LEU A 143 -11.41 -22.63 -7.65
N VAL A 144 -11.09 -23.25 -6.49
CA VAL A 144 -11.33 -24.68 -6.27
C VAL A 144 -12.81 -25.02 -6.44
N PHE A 145 -13.71 -24.16 -5.96
CA PHE A 145 -15.15 -24.36 -6.07
C PHE A 145 -15.66 -24.40 -7.53
N PRO A 146 -15.46 -23.37 -8.38
CA PRO A 146 -15.92 -23.40 -9.76
C PRO A 146 -15.20 -24.47 -10.59
N THR A 147 -13.97 -24.84 -10.22
CA THR A 147 -13.24 -25.94 -10.88
C THR A 147 -13.91 -27.29 -10.60
N LEU A 148 -14.22 -27.60 -9.33
CA LEU A 148 -14.94 -28.82 -8.97
C LEU A 148 -16.34 -28.87 -9.58
N LEU A 149 -17.04 -27.73 -9.55
CA LEU A 149 -18.36 -27.60 -10.17
C LEU A 149 -18.28 -27.83 -11.69
N GLY A 150 -17.32 -27.20 -12.37
CA GLY A 150 -17.09 -27.38 -13.80
C GLY A 150 -16.77 -28.83 -14.15
N LEU A 151 -15.90 -29.49 -13.37
CA LEU A 151 -15.54 -30.89 -13.56
C LEU A 151 -16.74 -31.83 -13.39
N LEU A 152 -17.60 -31.59 -12.40
CA LEU A 152 -18.81 -32.37 -12.15
C LEU A 152 -19.81 -32.26 -13.31
N PHE A 153 -20.05 -31.05 -13.81
CA PHE A 153 -20.97 -30.82 -14.94
C PHE A 153 -20.41 -31.35 -16.26
N TRP A 154 -19.10 -31.26 -16.47
CA TRP A 154 -18.43 -31.86 -17.61
C TRP A 154 -18.53 -33.40 -17.59
N ALA A 155 -18.26 -34.03 -16.43
CA ALA A 155 -18.32 -35.48 -16.28
C ALA A 155 -19.74 -36.07 -16.44
N THR A 156 -20.77 -35.30 -16.10
CA THR A 156 -22.18 -35.70 -16.29
C THR A 156 -22.68 -35.45 -17.72
N GLY A 157 -21.88 -34.86 -18.61
CA GLY A 157 -22.25 -34.60 -20.00
C GLY A 157 -23.32 -33.52 -20.19
N MET A 158 -23.64 -32.76 -19.13
CA MET A 158 -24.68 -31.73 -19.16
C MET A 158 -24.14 -30.40 -19.72
N ALA A 159 -23.91 -30.36 -21.03
CA ALA A 159 -23.54 -29.14 -21.72
C ALA A 159 -24.66 -28.07 -21.62
N TYR A 160 -24.29 -26.80 -21.42
CA TYR A 160 -25.20 -25.63 -21.40
C TYR A 160 -26.30 -25.64 -20.32
N SER A 161 -26.04 -26.23 -19.15
CA SER A 161 -26.99 -26.20 -18.04
C SER A 161 -27.20 -24.78 -17.49
N SER A 162 -28.44 -24.31 -17.46
CA SER A 162 -28.81 -23.03 -16.81
C SER A 162 -28.47 -23.01 -15.31
N ILE A 163 -28.49 -24.18 -14.66
CA ILE A 163 -28.16 -24.33 -13.23
C ILE A 163 -26.69 -23.98 -13.00
N TYR A 164 -25.79 -24.44 -13.87
CA TYR A 164 -24.37 -24.13 -13.80
C TYR A 164 -24.10 -22.62 -13.90
N SER A 165 -24.76 -21.94 -14.86
CA SER A 165 -24.61 -20.49 -15.03
C SER A 165 -25.07 -19.70 -13.80
N VAL A 166 -26.21 -20.07 -13.19
CA VAL A 166 -26.70 -19.43 -11.98
C VAL A 166 -25.76 -19.67 -10.79
N SER A 167 -25.28 -20.90 -10.61
CA SER A 167 -24.31 -21.23 -9.55
C SER A 167 -23.00 -20.47 -9.72
N LEU A 168 -22.49 -20.33 -10.95
CA LEU A 168 -21.26 -19.58 -11.23
C LEU A 168 -21.43 -18.08 -10.99
N ALA A 169 -22.57 -17.51 -11.40
CA ALA A 169 -22.91 -16.12 -11.12
C ALA A 169 -23.01 -15.85 -9.62
N LEU A 170 -23.67 -16.74 -8.87
CA LEU A 170 -23.77 -16.64 -7.41
C LEU A 170 -22.39 -16.72 -6.75
N TRP A 171 -21.54 -17.66 -7.19
CA TRP A 171 -20.17 -17.77 -6.69
C TRP A 171 -19.38 -16.48 -6.93
N SER A 172 -19.51 -15.85 -8.10
CA SER A 172 -18.82 -14.60 -8.41
C SER A 172 -19.22 -13.47 -7.45
N ILE A 173 -20.50 -13.37 -7.08
CA ILE A 173 -20.98 -12.36 -6.13
C ILE A 173 -20.42 -12.64 -4.73
N ILE A 174 -20.51 -13.89 -4.27
CA ILE A 174 -19.99 -14.31 -2.96
C ILE A 174 -18.48 -14.05 -2.88
N PHE A 175 -17.73 -14.39 -3.93
CA PHE A 175 -16.29 -14.16 -3.99
C PHE A 175 -15.93 -12.69 -3.78
N VAL A 176 -16.60 -11.77 -4.49
CA VAL A 176 -16.34 -10.33 -4.40
C VAL A 176 -16.67 -9.80 -3.00
N GLU A 177 -17.81 -10.19 -2.41
CA GLU A 177 -18.18 -9.74 -1.06
C GLU A 177 -17.22 -10.29 0.01
N MET A 178 -16.82 -11.56 -0.09
CA MET A 178 -15.85 -12.15 0.82
C MET A 178 -14.47 -11.48 0.71
N TRP A 179 -14.04 -11.12 -0.50
CA TRP A 179 -12.80 -10.37 -0.70
C TRP A 179 -12.85 -9.00 -0.03
N LYS A 180 -13.95 -8.24 -0.18
CA LYS A 180 -14.12 -6.92 0.45
C LYS A 180 -14.01 -6.99 1.98
N VAL A 181 -14.53 -8.05 2.60
CA VAL A 181 -14.39 -8.26 4.05
C VAL A 181 -12.94 -8.57 4.41
N LYS A 182 -12.30 -9.47 3.66
CA LYS A 182 -10.89 -9.84 3.87
C LYS A 182 -9.94 -8.66 3.68
N GLU A 183 -10.17 -7.82 2.68
CA GLU A 183 -9.40 -6.60 2.42
C GLU A 183 -9.42 -5.65 3.62
N LYS A 184 -10.60 -5.42 4.20
CA LYS A 184 -10.75 -4.58 5.41
C LYS A 184 -10.03 -5.19 6.62
N LEU A 185 -10.14 -6.50 6.80
CA LEU A 185 -9.44 -7.20 7.89
C LEU A 185 -7.91 -7.04 7.74
N LEU A 186 -7.38 -7.21 6.53
CA LEU A 186 -5.97 -6.99 6.23
C LEU A 186 -5.56 -5.53 6.44
N ALA A 187 -6.40 -4.56 6.06
CA ALA A 187 -6.11 -3.14 6.24
C ALA A 187 -5.95 -2.77 7.72
N ILE A 188 -6.81 -3.34 8.58
CA ILE A 188 -6.71 -3.16 10.02
C ILE A 188 -5.48 -3.89 10.57
N LYS A 189 -5.27 -5.16 10.18
CA LYS A 189 -4.12 -5.98 10.64
C LYS A 189 -2.79 -5.32 10.30
N TRP A 190 -2.66 -4.74 9.11
CA TRP A 190 -1.43 -4.14 8.64
C TRP A 190 -1.25 -2.67 9.04
N ASN A 191 -2.24 -2.05 9.69
CA ASN A 191 -2.30 -0.61 9.96
C ASN A 191 -2.24 0.25 8.69
N ALA A 192 -2.87 -0.21 7.61
CA ALA A 192 -2.96 0.48 6.32
C ALA A 192 -4.32 1.16 6.10
N PHE A 193 -5.20 1.11 7.10
CA PHE A 193 -6.56 1.62 6.98
C PHE A 193 -6.54 3.14 6.69
N ASN A 194 -7.43 3.64 5.82
CA ASN A 194 -7.50 5.07 5.47
C ASN A 194 -6.20 5.72 4.93
N CYS A 195 -5.21 4.96 4.48
CA CYS A 195 -3.96 5.52 3.92
C CYS A 195 -4.20 6.52 2.78
N HIS A 196 -5.29 6.36 2.01
CA HIS A 196 -5.71 7.30 0.96
C HIS A 196 -5.89 8.76 1.45
N LYS A 197 -6.18 8.98 2.74
CA LYS A 197 -6.36 10.33 3.30
C LYS A 197 -5.03 11.07 3.48
N VAL A 198 -3.94 10.33 3.62
CA VAL A 198 -2.58 10.86 3.89
C VAL A 198 -1.67 10.65 2.67
N GLU A 199 -2.23 10.15 1.56
CA GLU A 199 -1.48 9.93 0.33
C GLU A 199 -0.81 11.22 -0.16
N LYS A 200 0.42 11.08 -0.65
CA LYS A 200 1.21 12.18 -1.17
C LYS A 200 0.50 12.77 -2.39
N LYS A 201 0.23 14.07 -2.35
CA LYS A 201 -0.33 14.80 -3.49
C LYS A 201 0.63 14.77 -4.67
N CYS A 202 0.08 14.64 -5.87
CA CYS A 202 0.85 14.72 -7.10
C CYS A 202 1.57 16.08 -7.18
N VAL A 203 2.87 16.07 -7.45
CA VAL A 203 3.69 17.28 -7.51
C VAL A 203 3.25 18.21 -8.65
N LYS A 204 2.71 17.63 -9.74
CA LYS A 204 2.19 18.38 -10.89
C LYS A 204 0.81 19.01 -10.64
N PHE A 205 0.21 18.79 -9.48
CA PHE A 205 -1.09 19.35 -9.15
C PHE A 205 -1.00 20.88 -9.00
N ILE A 206 -1.84 21.60 -9.75
CA ILE A 206 -1.96 23.06 -9.69
C ILE A 206 -3.32 23.40 -9.05
N PRO A 207 -3.34 23.89 -7.80
CA PRO A 207 -4.58 24.27 -7.17
C PRO A 207 -5.12 25.60 -7.70
N LYS A 208 -6.46 25.71 -7.84
CA LYS A 208 -7.13 26.97 -8.21
C LYS A 208 -7.15 27.96 -7.05
N ARG A 209 -7.33 27.45 -5.84
CA ARG A 209 -7.32 28.22 -4.59
C ARG A 209 -6.74 27.38 -3.45
N ILE A 210 -6.21 28.03 -2.43
CA ILE A 210 -5.80 27.38 -1.18
C ILE A 210 -6.94 27.55 -0.19
N ILE A 211 -7.44 26.45 0.35
CA ILE A 211 -8.44 26.44 1.43
C ILE A 211 -7.80 25.82 2.68
N THR A 212 -8.27 26.21 3.86
CA THR A 212 -7.90 25.52 5.10
C THR A 212 -8.72 24.24 5.22
N HIS A 213 -8.04 23.12 5.44
CA HIS A 213 -8.70 21.85 5.68
C HIS A 213 -9.54 21.93 6.96
N PHE A 214 -10.78 21.44 6.93
CA PHE A 214 -11.73 21.58 8.04
C PHE A 214 -11.27 20.88 9.32
N VAL A 215 -10.59 19.73 9.21
CA VAL A 215 -10.19 18.92 10.37
C VAL A 215 -8.78 19.27 10.86
N THR A 216 -7.84 19.48 9.95
CA THR A 216 -6.41 19.64 10.29
C THR A 216 -5.99 21.09 10.37
N HIS A 217 -6.84 22.02 9.94
CA HIS A 217 -6.54 23.46 9.80
C HIS A 217 -5.33 23.77 8.92
N GLU A 218 -4.82 22.79 8.16
CA GLU A 218 -3.68 22.98 7.29
C GLU A 218 -4.10 23.59 5.94
N PRO A 219 -3.25 24.44 5.32
CA PRO A 219 -3.52 24.94 3.98
C PRO A 219 -3.43 23.80 2.96
N VAL A 220 -4.51 23.58 2.22
CA VAL A 220 -4.59 22.59 1.16
C VAL A 220 -5.02 23.22 -0.15
N GLY A 221 -4.35 22.82 -1.23
CA GLY A 221 -4.76 23.20 -2.58
C GLY A 221 -6.11 22.55 -2.95
N TYR A 222 -7.04 23.36 -3.45
CA TYR A 222 -8.37 22.95 -3.87
C TYR A 222 -8.56 23.15 -5.38
N PHE A 223 -9.21 22.18 -6.00
CA PHE A 223 -9.65 22.22 -7.39
C PHE A 223 -11.14 21.86 -7.43
N PRO A 224 -12.01 22.67 -8.10
CA PRO A 224 -13.42 22.34 -8.24
C PRO A 224 -13.56 21.11 -9.15
N TRP A 225 -14.33 20.12 -8.71
CA TRP A 225 -14.69 18.92 -9.48
C TRP A 225 -15.77 19.25 -10.52
#